data_AF-A0A4U7R2B1-F1
#
_entry.id   AF-A0A4U7R2B1-F1
#
_cell.length_a   1.000
_cell.length_b   1.000
_cell.length_c   1.000
_cell.angle_alpha   90.00
_cell.angle_beta   90.00
_cell.angle_gamma   90.00
#
_symmetry.space_group_name_H-M   'P 1'
#
loop_
_entity.id
_entity.type
_entity.pdbx_description
1 polymer ?
#
loop_
_entity_poly.entity_id
_entity_poly.type
_entity_poly.pdbx_seq_one_letter_code
_entity_poly.pdbx_strand_id
1 'polypeptide(L)' 'MNHFIGGKSGGSIYYKPIQCPTGYIMTGTRMYGIGDGVDEEHVDAYCCPFN' A
#
# COMPACT_ATOMS: atom_id res chain seq x y z
N MET A 1 22.11 -1.62 -4.66
CA MET A 1 21.32 -2.61 -3.90
C MET A 1 19.92 -2.01 -3.78
N ASN A 2 19.04 -2.37 -4.71
CA ASN A 2 17.69 -1.83 -4.74
C ASN A 2 16.85 -2.72 -3.83
N HIS A 3 16.77 -2.31 -2.57
CA HIS A 3 15.86 -2.93 -1.61
C HIS A 3 14.44 -2.54 -2.05
N PHE A 4 13.79 -3.41 -2.82
CA PHE A 4 12.35 -3.34 -3.01
C PHE A 4 11.72 -3.72 -1.68
N ILE A 5 11.06 -2.77 -1.03
CA ILE A 5 10.28 -3.01 0.19
C ILE A 5 9.13 -3.92 -0.23
N GLY A 6 9.24 -5.17 0.15
CA GLY A 6 8.47 -6.27 -0.43
C GLY A 6 9.20 -7.58 -0.23
N GLY A 7 9.34 -7.97 1.04
CA GLY A 7 9.68 -9.33 1.51
C GLY A 7 10.83 -10.06 0.80
N LYS A 8 11.93 -10.31 1.52
CA LYS A 8 12.98 -11.24 1.08
C LYS A 8 12.37 -12.60 0.69
N SER A 9 12.50 -12.94 -0.59
CA SER A 9 12.69 -14.30 -1.08
C SER A 9 11.53 -15.30 -0.88
N GLY A 10 10.69 -15.47 -1.90
CA GLY A 10 9.92 -16.72 -2.11
C GLY A 10 8.63 -16.91 -1.29
N GLY A 11 8.15 -15.88 -0.60
CA GLY A 11 6.87 -15.89 0.12
C GLY A 11 5.68 -15.57 -0.78
N SER A 12 4.53 -16.16 -0.47
CA SER A 12 3.24 -15.93 -1.14
C SER A 12 2.97 -14.44 -1.40
N ILE A 13 2.39 -14.11 -2.56
CA ILE A 13 1.95 -12.73 -2.83
C ILE A 13 0.78 -12.41 -1.88
N TYR A 14 1.04 -11.56 -0.89
CA TYR A 14 0.00 -11.06 0.02
C TYR A 14 -0.46 -9.69 -0.48
N TYR A 15 -1.76 -9.57 -0.77
CA TYR A 15 -2.36 -8.30 -1.16
C TYR A 15 -2.92 -7.59 0.08
N LYS A 16 -2.54 -6.33 0.29
CA LYS A 16 -3.18 -5.43 1.27
C LYS A 16 -4.11 -4.48 0.50
N PRO A 17 -5.43 -4.75 0.46
CA PRO A 17 -6.35 -3.92 -0.30
C PRO A 17 -6.53 -2.55 0.38
N ILE A 18 -6.61 -1.52 -0.45
CA ILE A 18 -7.02 -0.18 -0.05
C ILE A 18 -8.24 0.21 -0.89
N GLN A 19 -9.19 0.91 -0.29
CA GLN A 19 -10.46 1.23 -0.96
C GLN A 19 -10.94 2.61 -0.53
N CYS A 20 -11.49 3.35 -1.49
CA CYS A 20 -12.26 4.55 -1.17
C CYS A 20 -13.66 4.20 -0.71
N PRO A 21 -14.27 5.04 0.17
CA PRO A 21 -15.68 4.93 0.50
C PRO A 21 -16.58 5.07 -0.75
N THR A 22 -17.81 4.59 -0.65
CA THR A 22 -18.82 4.80 -1.69
C THR A 22 -19.02 6.30 -1.95
N GLY A 23 -19.07 6.71 -3.22
CA GLY A 23 -19.19 8.12 -3.60
C GLY A 23 -17.85 8.86 -3.74
N TYR A 24 -16.73 8.17 -3.61
CA TYR A 24 -15.39 8.70 -3.80
C TYR A 24 -14.62 7.91 -4.87
N ILE A 25 -13.72 8.58 -5.58
CA ILE A 25 -12.80 8.00 -6.55
C ILE A 25 -11.36 8.03 -6.01
N MET A 26 -10.64 6.93 -6.23
CA MET A 26 -9.20 6.85 -5.94
C MET A 26 -8.45 7.84 -6.83
N THR A 27 -7.72 8.78 -6.21
CA THR A 27 -6.89 9.76 -6.92
C THR A 27 -5.40 9.53 -6.72
N GLY A 28 -5.04 8.73 -5.73
CA GLY A 28 -3.65 8.37 -5.49
C GLY A 28 -3.48 7.35 -4.38
N THR A 29 -2.24 6.90 -4.23
CA THR A 29 -1.82 6.01 -3.16
C THR A 29 -0.47 6.48 -2.62
N ARG A 30 -0.20 6.18 -1.35
CA ARG A 30 1.13 6.32 -0.77
C ARG A 30 1.48 5.07 0.00
N MET A 31 2.61 4.46 -0.35
CA MET A 31 3.18 3.33 0.36
C MET A 31 4.34 3.81 1.22
N TYR A 32 4.40 3.37 2.47
CA TYR A 32 5.58 3.54 3.31
C TYR A 32 5.84 2.26 4.11
N GLY A 33 7.12 1.90 4.24
CA GLY A 33 7.58 0.82 5.11
C GLY A 33 8.43 1.39 6.24
N ILE A 34 8.14 0.97 7.49
CA ILE A 34 8.90 1.39 8.68
C ILE A 34 9.88 0.26 9.05
N GLY A 35 11.05 0.23 8.40
CA GLY A 35 12.16 -0.67 8.75
C GLY A 35 12.28 -1.93 7.87
N ASP A 36 13.50 -2.45 7.78
CA ASP A 36 13.82 -3.68 7.04
C ASP A 36 13.45 -4.92 7.87
N GLY A 37 12.77 -5.90 7.25
CA GLY A 37 12.47 -7.20 7.86
C GLY A 37 11.25 -7.22 8.80
N VAL A 38 10.51 -6.12 8.92
CA VAL A 38 9.24 -6.03 9.65
C VAL A 38 8.08 -5.79 8.67
N ASP A 39 6.95 -6.47 8.85
CA ASP A 39 5.71 -6.22 8.08
C ASP A 39 4.94 -5.00 8.64
N GLU A 40 5.63 -3.87 8.71
CA GLU A 40 5.05 -2.55 9.06
C GLU A 40 4.81 -1.70 7.80
N GLU A 41 4.66 -2.36 6.65
CA GLU A 41 4.26 -1.70 5.41
C GLU A 41 2.81 -1.23 5.51
N HIS A 42 2.61 0.06 5.26
CA HIS A 42 1.31 0.70 5.22
C HIS A 42 1.06 1.32 3.86
N VAL A 43 -0.20 1.29 3.42
CA VAL A 43 -0.62 1.94 2.18
C VAL A 43 -1.83 2.82 2.49
N ASP A 44 -1.68 4.12 2.23
CA ASP A 44 -2.75 5.11 2.31
C ASP A 44 -3.52 5.17 0.98
N ALA A 45 -4.85 5.32 1.08
CA ALA A 45 -5.71 5.67 -0.05
C ALA A 45 -6.01 7.17 -0.04
N TYR A 46 -5.73 7.85 -1.15
CA TYR A 46 -6.22 9.21 -1.37
C TYR A 46 -7.48 9.18 -2.21
N CYS A 47 -8.56 9.72 -1.63
CA CYS A 47 -9.92 9.64 -2.15
C CYS A 47 -10.49 11.04 -2.35
N CYS A 48 -11.04 11.30 -3.53
CA CYS A 48 -11.78 12.53 -3.83
C CYS A 48 -13.27 12.20 -4.02
N PRO A 49 -14.21 13.03 -3.53
CA PRO A 49 -15.62 12.84 -3.81
C PRO A 49 -15.91 13.00 -5.31
N PHE A 50 -16.97 12.38 -5.82
CA PHE A 50 -17.39 12.53 -7.23
C PHE A 50 -17.89 13.93 -7.62
N ASN A 51 -18.06 14.84 -6.65
CA ASN A 51 -18.59 16.18 -6.84
C ASN A 51 -17.69 17.08 -7.69
#